data_AF-A0A010RNF5-F1
#
_entry.id   AF-A0A010RNF5-F1
#
_cell.length_a   1.000
_cell.length_b   1.000
_cell.length_c   1.000
_cell.angle_alpha   90.00
_cell.angle_beta   90.00
_cell.angle_gamma   90.00
#
_symmetry.space_group_name_H-M   'P 1'
#
loop_
_entity.id
_entity.type
_entity.pdbx_description
1 polymer ?
#
loop_
_entity_poly.entity_id
_entity_poly.type
_entity_poly.pdbx_seq_one_letter_code
_entity_poly.pdbx_strand_id
1 'polypeptide(L)'
;MAEYPVQQVLETGQVLNGRIDLLLDTHEGWVLIDHKSNPSPMAGWDKLADEHIGQLEAYARAVQMASGKEVAQGWIFLPTAAGAVRVF
;
A
#
# COMPACT_ATOMS: atom_id res chain seq x y z
N MET A 1 7.23 4.02 9.61
CA MET A 1 8.20 2.91 9.70
C MET A 1 8.44 2.34 8.32
N ALA A 2 9.70 2.04 7.99
CA ALA A 2 10.06 1.38 6.74
C ALA A 2 10.06 -0.15 6.93
N GLU A 3 9.80 -0.87 5.84
CA GLU A 3 9.85 -2.34 5.75
C GLU A 3 9.02 -3.04 6.83
N TYR A 4 7.77 -2.61 6.96
CA TYR A 4 6.87 -3.03 8.03
C TYR A 4 6.22 -4.38 7.73
N PRO A 5 6.43 -5.43 8.54
CA PRO A 5 5.82 -6.73 8.30
C PRO A 5 4.31 -6.66 8.53
N VAL A 6 3.55 -7.35 7.68
CA VAL A 6 2.09 -7.45 7.80
C VAL A 6 1.65 -8.90 7.61
N GLN A 7 0.83 -9.37 8.54
CA GLN A 7 0.24 -10.70 8.46
C GLN A 7 -1.22 -10.65 8.88
N GLN A 8 -2.07 -11.34 8.13
CA GLN A 8 -3.50 -11.47 8.44
C GLN A 8 -4.00 -12.87 8.09
N VAL A 9 -4.77 -13.47 8.99
CA VAL A 9 -5.57 -14.65 8.66
C VAL A 9 -6.85 -14.17 7.97
N LEU A 10 -7.03 -14.57 6.72
CA LEU A 10 -8.21 -14.25 5.93
C LEU A 10 -9.39 -15.14 6.35
N GLU A 11 -10.61 -14.72 6.02
CA GLU A 11 -11.83 -15.48 6.32
C GLU A 11 -11.83 -16.87 5.67
N THR A 12 -11.10 -17.05 4.57
CA THR A 12 -10.88 -18.33 3.90
C THR A 12 -9.94 -19.28 4.65
N GLY A 13 -9.34 -18.83 5.76
CA GLY A 13 -8.30 -19.55 6.51
C GLY A 13 -6.90 -19.43 5.91
N GLN A 14 -6.74 -18.76 4.76
CA GLN A 14 -5.43 -18.46 4.19
C GLN A 14 -4.71 -17.38 5.00
N VAL A 15 -3.38 -17.41 4.97
CA VAL A 15 -2.55 -16.38 5.61
C VAL A 15 -2.03 -15.43 4.54
N LEU A 16 -2.46 -14.17 4.60
CA LEU A 16 -1.74 -13.08 3.96
C LEU A 16 -0.48 -12.83 4.76
N ASN A 17 0.67 -12.88 4.10
CA ASN A 17 1.97 -12.56 4.67
C ASN A 17 2.71 -11.65 3.69
N GLY A 18 3.11 -10.47 4.15
CA GLY A 18 3.70 -9.45 3.31
C GLY A 18 4.55 -8.46 4.09
N ARG A 19 5.06 -7.47 3.36
CA ARG A 19 5.86 -6.38 3.90
C ARG A 19 5.48 -5.10 3.19
N ILE A 20 5.14 -4.09 3.97
CA ILE A 20 4.83 -2.74 3.49
C ILE A 20 6.14 -1.96 3.47
N ASP A 21 6.51 -1.40 2.32
CA ASP A 21 7.79 -0.69 2.20
C ASP A 21 7.84 0.54 3.11
N LEU A 22 6.75 1.29 3.23
CA LEU A 22 6.66 2.43 4.14
C LEU A 22 5.23 2.64 4.65
N LEU A 23 5.09 2.72 5.98
CA LEU A 23 3.84 3.01 6.68
C LEU A 23 4.00 4.26 7.55
N LEU A 24 3.19 5.29 7.33
CA LEU A 24 3.28 6.57 8.04
C LEU A 24 2.08 6.77 8.96
N ASP A 25 2.35 7.12 10.23
CA ASP A 25 1.33 7.56 11.17
C ASP A 25 1.11 9.06 10.99
N THR A 26 -0.09 9.47 10.59
CA THR A 26 -0.44 10.89 10.43
C THR A 26 -1.67 11.22 11.28
N HIS A 27 -1.97 12.52 11.44
CA HIS A 27 -3.17 12.93 12.16
C HIS A 27 -4.48 12.55 11.44
N GLU A 28 -4.45 12.32 10.12
CA GLU A 28 -5.61 11.96 9.31
C GLU A 28 -5.85 10.45 9.22
N GLY A 29 -4.86 9.63 9.59
CA GLY A 29 -4.91 8.18 9.38
C GLY A 29 -3.52 7.60 9.09
N TRP A 30 -3.47 6.30 8.84
CA TRP A 30 -2.26 5.70 8.28
C TRP A 30 -2.15 6.03 6.79
N VAL A 31 -0.91 6.22 6.32
CA VAL A 31 -0.60 6.30 4.89
C VAL A 31 0.32 5.14 4.54
N LEU A 32 -0.11 4.31 3.59
CA LEU A 32 0.65 3.17 3.07
C LEU A 32 1.32 3.57 1.76
N ILE A 33 2.62 3.34 1.64
CA ILE A 33 3.40 3.59 0.43
C ILE A 33 4.15 2.31 0.03
N ASP A 34 3.94 1.88 -1.22
CA ASP A 34 4.64 0.76 -1.86
C ASP A 34 5.57 1.30 -2.96
N HIS A 35 6.79 0.77 -3.05
CA HIS A 35 7.80 1.18 -4.02
C HIS A 35 7.80 0.23 -5.21
N LYS A 36 7.63 0.79 -6.41
CA LYS A 36 7.76 0.04 -7.66
C LYS A 36 8.84 0.65 -8.53
N SER A 37 9.79 -0.17 -8.98
CA SER A 37 10.87 0.26 -9.89
C SER A 37 10.44 0.36 -11.36
N ASN A 38 9.14 0.33 -11.65
CA ASN A 38 8.61 0.37 -13.01
C ASN A 38 8.96 1.70 -13.69
N PRO A 39 9.63 1.69 -14.85
CA PRO A 39 9.97 2.90 -15.61
C PRO A 39 8.77 3.42 -16.43
N SER A 40 7.53 3.03 -16.08
CA SER A 40 6.34 3.36 -16.85
C SER A 40 6.18 4.88 -16.99
N PRO A 41 5.92 5.38 -18.21
CA PRO A 41 5.66 6.82 -18.41
C PRO A 41 4.41 7.24 -17.62
N MET A 42 4.34 8.52 -17.24
CA MET A 42 3.25 9.07 -16.43
C MET A 42 1.85 8.71 -16.94
N ALA A 43 1.67 8.65 -18.26
CA ALA A 43 0.39 8.27 -18.89
C ALA A 43 -0.12 6.86 -18.52
N GLY A 44 0.74 5.99 -17.95
CA GLY A 44 0.38 4.65 -17.51
C GLY A 44 0.20 4.49 -16.00
N TRP A 45 0.31 5.56 -15.21
CA TRP A 45 0.30 5.46 -13.75
C TRP A 45 -1.08 5.12 -13.18
N ASP A 46 -2.16 5.60 -13.78
CA ASP A 46 -3.52 5.24 -13.36
C ASP A 46 -3.77 3.74 -13.53
N LYS A 47 -3.37 3.18 -14.67
CA LYS A 47 -3.42 1.72 -14.91
C LYS A 47 -2.57 0.94 -13.91
N LEU A 48 -1.42 1.48 -13.52
CA LEU A 48 -0.57 0.87 -12.51
C LEU A 48 -1.25 0.89 -11.13
N ALA A 49 -1.93 1.99 -10.77
CA ALA A 49 -2.72 2.08 -9.55
C ALA A 49 -3.83 1.01 -9.52
N ASP A 50 -4.55 0.85 -10.62
CA ASP A 50 -5.61 -0.17 -10.76
C ASP A 50 -5.06 -1.60 -10.64
N GLU A 51 -3.88 -1.88 -11.20
CA GLU A 51 -3.24 -3.21 -11.12
C GLU A 51 -2.81 -3.58 -9.69
N HIS A 52 -2.56 -2.58 -8.84
CA HIS A 52 -2.03 -2.79 -7.48
C HIS A 52 -3.05 -2.53 -6.37
N ILE A 53 -4.25 -2.04 -6.70
CA ILE A 53 -5.28 -1.71 -5.70
C ILE A 53 -5.59 -2.88 -4.76
N GLY A 54 -5.76 -4.09 -5.29
CA GLY A 54 -6.13 -5.25 -4.47
C GLY A 54 -5.07 -5.63 -3.43
N GLN A 55 -3.77 -5.46 -3.74
CA GLN A 55 -2.71 -5.70 -2.77
C GLN A 55 -2.71 -4.61 -1.68
N LEU A 56 -2.83 -3.35 -2.07
CA LEU A 56 -2.81 -2.21 -1.16
C LEU A 56 -4.01 -2.22 -0.21
N GLU A 57 -5.21 -2.56 -0.71
CA GLU A 57 -6.42 -2.73 0.11
C GLU A 57 -6.27 -3.87 1.11
N ALA A 58 -5.65 -4.99 0.72
CA ALA A 58 -5.41 -6.12 1.62
C ALA A 58 -4.48 -5.73 2.78
N TYR A 59 -3.41 -4.98 2.49
CA TYR A 59 -2.55 -4.44 3.53
C TYR A 59 -3.24 -3.37 4.38
N ALA A 60 -4.03 -2.49 3.78
CA ALA A 60 -4.79 -1.48 4.50
C ALA A 60 -5.75 -2.11 5.51
N ARG A 61 -6.51 -3.14 5.09
CA ARG A 61 -7.40 -3.89 5.98
C ARG A 61 -6.63 -4.54 7.12
N ALA A 62 -5.48 -5.16 6.85
CA ALA A 62 -4.66 -5.78 7.88
C ALA A 62 -4.15 -4.75 8.92
N VAL A 63 -3.66 -3.61 8.46
CA VAL A 63 -3.18 -2.51 9.34
C VAL A 63 -4.33 -1.94 10.17
N GLN A 64 -5.49 -1.70 9.55
CA GLN A 64 -6.66 -1.18 10.26
C GLN A 64 -7.16 -2.14 11.33
N MET A 65 -7.24 -3.43 11.02
CA MET A 65 -7.62 -4.47 11.98
C MET A 65 -6.64 -4.57 13.15
N ALA A 66 -5.33 -4.46 12.88
CA ALA A 66 -4.30 -4.58 13.91
C ALA A 66 -4.16 -3.32 14.79
N SER A 67 -4.38 -2.13 14.22
CA SER A 67 -4.15 -0.85 14.91
C SER A 67 -5.41 -0.18 15.45
N GLY A 68 -6.59 -0.55 14.93
CA GLY A 68 -7.86 0.14 15.22
C GLY A 68 -8.00 1.52 14.57
N LYS A 69 -7.03 1.95 13.75
CA LYS A 69 -7.02 3.23 13.04
C LYS A 69 -7.07 3.01 11.54
N GLU A 70 -7.86 3.81 10.84
CA GLU A 70 -8.06 3.71 9.39
C GLU A 70 -6.77 3.99 8.61
N VAL A 71 -6.62 3.33 7.46
CA VAL A 71 -5.61 3.67 6.45
C VAL A 71 -6.26 4.64 5.45
N ALA A 72 -5.99 5.93 5.64
CA ALA A 72 -6.63 7.01 4.89
C ALA A 72 -6.15 7.11 3.45
N GLN A 73 -4.92 6.64 3.16
CA GLN A 73 -4.34 6.74 1.82
C GLN A 73 -3.43 5.56 1.49
N GLY A 74 -3.44 5.17 0.21
CA GLY A 74 -2.54 4.20 -0.39
C GLY A 74 -1.82 4.81 -1.59
N TRP A 75 -0.51 4.64 -1.68
CA TRP A 75 0.32 5.22 -2.73
C TRP A 75 1.28 4.20 -3.33
N ILE A 76 1.55 4.36 -4.63
CA ILE A 76 2.67 3.74 -5.31
C ILE A 76 3.70 4.82 -5.58
N PHE A 77 4.88 4.69 -4.98
CA PHE A 77 6.02 5.52 -5.27
C PHE A 77 6.87 4.85 -6.37
N LEU A 78 7.27 5.65 -7.36
CA LEU A 78 8.02 5.24 -8.55
C LEU A 78 9.37 5.95 -8.57
N PRO A 79 10.40 5.42 -7.88
CA PRO A 79 11.70 6.09 -7.77
C PRO A 79 12.36 6.32 -9.14
N THR A 80 12.21 5.37 -10.06
CA THR A 80 12.81 5.43 -11.41
C THR A 80 12.12 6.44 -12.33
N ALA A 81 10.86 6.78 -12.06
CA ALA A 81 10.10 7.78 -12.78
C ALA A 81 9.97 9.11 -12.01
N ALA A 82 10.64 9.23 -10.86
CA ALA A 82 10.64 10.39 -9.98
C ALA A 82 9.23 10.92 -9.62
N GLY A 83 8.29 10.01 -9.31
CA GLY A 83 6.93 10.41 -8.94
C GLY A 83 6.19 9.41 -8.09
N ALA A 84 4.95 9.74 -7.76
CA ALA A 84 4.05 8.90 -6.98
C ALA A 84 2.63 9.03 -7.53
N VAL A 85 1.88 7.93 -7.47
CA VAL A 85 0.45 7.90 -7.80
C VAL A 85 -0.34 7.42 -6.60
N ARG A 86 -1.43 8.13 -6.30
CA ARG A 86 -2.36 7.75 -5.23
C ARG A 86 -3.32 6.70 -5.78
N VAL A 87 -3.59 5.68 -4.98
CA VAL A 87 -4.50 4.59 -5.30
C VAL A 87 -5.85 4.78 -4.61
N PHE A 88 -5.83 5.14 -3.33
CA PHE A 88 -7.00 5.54 -2.55
C PHE A 88 -6.62 6.54 -1.47
#